data_AF-A0A1A8FDF2-F1
#
_entry.id   AF-A0A1A8FDF2-F1
#
_cell.length_a   1.000
_cell.length_b   1.000
_cell.length_c   1.000
_cell.angle_alpha   90.00
_cell.angle_beta   90.00
_cell.angle_gamma   90.00
#
_symmetry.space_group_name_H-M   'P 1'
#
loop_
_entity.id
_entity.type
_entity.pdbx_description
1 polymer ?
#
loop_
_entity_poly.entity_id
_entity_poly.type
_entity_poly.pdbx_seq_one_letter_code
_entity_poly.pdbx_strand_id
1 'polypeptide(L)'
;VYMGGVLAGAFIFGSLSDRFGRRNLLLISYLLMAVSGTCTAFSSTFSLFCLFRFGCGMALSGLVLNSFSLIVEWIPTRVRTVTGTMTGYCYTVGQLILAAVAYFIRDWRWLTLTVSLPFYAFFLFSWWFHESARWLALKNKSEEA
;
A
#
# COMPACT_ATOMS: atom_id res chain seq x y z
N VAL A 1 -13.92 -12.27 3.51
CA VAL A 1 -12.48 -12.60 3.39
C VAL A 1 -11.61 -11.36 3.24
N TYR A 2 -11.80 -10.53 2.19
CA TYR A 2 -10.99 -9.32 1.96
C TYR A 2 -10.93 -8.36 3.16
N MET A 3 -12.10 -7.94 3.69
CA MET A 3 -12.15 -7.05 4.86
C MET A 3 -11.58 -7.68 6.15
N GLY A 4 -11.64 -9.00 6.28
CA GLY A 4 -10.96 -9.71 7.36
C GLY A 4 -9.43 -9.58 7.24
N GLY A 5 -8.91 -9.61 6.02
CA GLY A 5 -7.50 -9.33 5.73
C GLY A 5 -7.15 -7.88 6.04
N VAL A 6 -8.00 -6.92 5.67
CA VAL A 6 -7.81 -5.49 6.01
C VAL A 6 -7.66 -5.30 7.52
N LEU A 7 -8.58 -5.88 8.31
CA LEU A 7 -8.52 -5.82 9.78
C LEU A 7 -7.25 -6.46 10.34
N ALA A 8 -6.93 -7.69 9.93
CA ALA A 8 -5.72 -8.38 10.37
C ALA A 8 -4.45 -7.59 10.02
N GLY A 9 -4.39 -7.05 8.80
CA GLY A 9 -3.28 -6.21 8.36
C GLY A 9 -3.18 -4.91 9.16
N ALA A 10 -4.29 -4.29 9.55
CA ALA A 10 -4.24 -3.07 10.34
C ALA A 10 -3.59 -3.29 11.72
N PHE A 11 -3.91 -4.40 12.39
CA PHE A 11 -3.27 -4.76 13.66
C PHE A 11 -1.79 -5.13 13.50
N ILE A 12 -1.45 -5.94 12.49
CA ILE A 12 -0.09 -6.43 12.28
C ILE A 12 0.82 -5.31 11.77
N PHE A 13 0.46 -4.64 10.67
CA PHE A 13 1.25 -3.56 10.10
C PHE A 13 1.27 -2.31 10.99
N GLY A 14 0.22 -2.06 11.76
CA GLY A 14 0.21 -1.00 12.77
C GLY A 14 1.26 -1.23 13.86
N SER A 15 1.29 -2.43 14.45
CA SER A 15 2.27 -2.77 15.50
C SER A 15 3.70 -2.91 14.97
N LEU A 16 3.88 -3.42 13.74
CA LEU A 16 5.21 -3.53 13.13
C LEU A 16 5.76 -2.16 12.70
N SER A 17 4.91 -1.20 12.30
CA SER A 17 5.31 0.17 11.88
C SER A 17 6.18 0.85 12.91
N ASP A 18 5.86 0.67 14.18
CA ASP A 18 6.59 1.30 15.27
C ASP A 18 7.96 0.64 15.53
N ARG A 19 8.16 -0.62 15.10
CA ARG A 19 9.40 -1.40 15.37
C ARG A 19 10.38 -1.44 14.19
N PHE A 20 9.89 -1.68 12.98
CA PHE A 20 10.72 -2.00 11.80
C PHE A 20 11.01 -0.82 10.87
N GLY A 21 10.40 0.35 11.14
CA GLY A 21 10.52 1.51 10.28
C GLY A 21 9.49 1.49 9.15
N ARG A 22 8.92 2.67 8.87
CA ARG A 22 7.75 2.84 8.00
C ARG A 22 8.05 2.55 6.52
N ARG A 23 9.29 2.78 6.08
CA ARG A 23 9.75 2.49 4.71
C ARG A 23 9.74 1.00 4.41
N ASN A 24 10.34 0.19 5.29
CA ASN A 24 10.43 -1.26 5.10
C ASN A 24 9.05 -1.90 5.05
N LEU A 25 8.11 -1.41 5.85
CA LEU A 25 6.74 -1.90 5.84
C LEU A 25 5.93 -1.48 4.62
N LEU A 26 6.20 -0.30 4.06
CA LEU A 26 5.65 0.05 2.74
C LEU A 26 6.17 -0.87 1.65
N LEU A 27 7.49 -1.14 1.62
CA LEU A 27 8.09 -2.06 0.65
C LEU A 27 7.48 -3.45 0.76
N ILE A 28 7.34 -3.99 1.98
CA ILE A 28 6.68 -5.28 2.22
C ILE A 28 5.22 -5.25 1.77
N SER A 29 4.49 -4.17 2.05
CA SER A 29 3.08 -4.03 1.67
C SER A 29 2.91 -3.96 0.14
N TYR A 30 3.80 -3.25 -0.56
CA TYR A 30 3.82 -3.20 -2.02
C TYR A 30 4.10 -4.57 -2.63
N LEU A 31 5.11 -5.30 -2.15
CA LEU A 31 5.38 -6.66 -2.60
C LEU A 31 4.22 -7.59 -2.33
N LEU A 32 3.65 -7.53 -1.12
CA LEU A 32 2.54 -8.39 -0.74
C LEU A 32 1.32 -8.11 -1.63
N MET A 33 1.03 -6.84 -1.93
CA MET A 33 -0.05 -6.46 -2.85
C MET A 33 0.21 -7.00 -4.26
N ALA A 34 1.41 -6.79 -4.78
CA ALA A 34 1.79 -7.15 -6.14
C ALA A 34 1.76 -8.67 -6.37
N VAL A 35 2.33 -9.44 -5.43
CA VAL A 35 2.35 -10.91 -5.47
C VAL A 35 0.94 -11.47 -5.25
N SER A 36 0.21 -11.00 -4.25
CA SER A 36 -1.14 -11.52 -4.00
C SER A 36 -2.12 -11.16 -5.13
N GLY A 37 -1.99 -9.98 -5.73
CA GLY A 37 -2.79 -9.55 -6.87
C GLY A 37 -2.52 -10.39 -8.14
N THR A 38 -1.25 -10.62 -8.48
CA THR A 38 -0.89 -11.51 -9.60
C THR A 38 -1.33 -12.95 -9.36
N CYS A 39 -1.07 -13.51 -8.17
CA CYS A 39 -1.52 -14.85 -7.82
C CYS A 39 -3.05 -14.99 -7.83
N THR A 40 -3.80 -13.93 -7.48
CA THR A 40 -5.27 -13.91 -7.60
C THR A 40 -5.72 -14.12 -9.04
N ALA A 41 -5.05 -13.50 -10.01
CA ALA A 41 -5.39 -13.62 -11.43
C ALA A 41 -5.14 -15.04 -12.00
N PHE A 42 -4.11 -15.73 -11.49
CA PHE A 42 -3.78 -17.11 -11.88
C PHE A 42 -4.49 -18.18 -11.05
N SER A 43 -5.29 -17.80 -10.06
CA SER A 43 -5.97 -18.77 -9.19
C SER A 43 -6.99 -19.61 -9.96
N SER A 44 -6.85 -20.93 -9.86
CA SER A 44 -7.74 -21.93 -10.46
C SER A 44 -8.81 -22.43 -9.48
N THR A 45 -8.56 -22.30 -8.17
CA THR A 45 -9.44 -22.80 -7.10
C THR A 45 -9.96 -21.68 -6.21
N PHE A 46 -11.23 -21.76 -5.80
CA PHE A 46 -11.89 -20.76 -4.95
C PHE A 46 -11.18 -20.52 -3.61
N SER A 47 -10.62 -21.57 -2.98
CA SER A 47 -9.87 -21.44 -1.73
C SER A 47 -8.58 -20.62 -1.89
N LEU A 48 -7.84 -20.85 -2.98
CA LEU A 48 -6.63 -20.08 -3.31
C LEU A 48 -7.00 -18.63 -3.63
N PHE A 49 -8.07 -18.42 -4.39
CA PHE A 49 -8.60 -17.08 -4.64
C PHE A 49 -8.89 -16.34 -3.33
N CYS A 50 -9.60 -16.98 -2.38
CA CYS A 50 -9.88 -16.39 -1.07
C CYS A 50 -8.60 -16.04 -0.29
N LEU A 51 -7.61 -16.93 -0.27
CA LEU A 51 -6.35 -16.71 0.44
C LEU A 51 -5.56 -15.54 -0.14
N PHE A 52 -5.44 -15.46 -1.46
CA PHE A 52 -4.79 -14.32 -2.10
C PHE A 52 -5.57 -13.02 -1.91
N ARG A 53 -6.91 -13.06 -1.93
CA ARG A 53 -7.73 -11.89 -1.63
C ARG A 53 -7.61 -11.43 -0.18
N PHE A 54 -7.44 -12.34 0.76
CA PHE A 54 -7.11 -12.01 2.14
C PHE A 54 -5.75 -11.28 2.21
N GLY A 55 -4.73 -11.80 1.52
CA GLY A 55 -3.42 -11.16 1.38
C GLY A 55 -3.48 -9.75 0.77
N CYS A 56 -4.27 -9.56 -0.30
CA CYS A 56 -4.51 -8.24 -0.89
C CYS A 56 -5.13 -7.27 0.12
N GLY A 57 -6.07 -7.75 0.94
CA GLY A 57 -6.70 -6.94 1.98
C GLY A 57 -5.70 -6.50 3.06
N MET A 58 -4.87 -7.44 3.53
CA MET A 58 -3.78 -7.14 4.47
C MET A 58 -2.77 -6.13 3.89
N ALA A 59 -2.40 -6.30 2.63
CA ALA A 59 -1.47 -5.41 1.95
C ALA A 59 -2.05 -3.99 1.79
N LEU A 60 -3.36 -3.87 1.51
CA LEU A 60 -4.02 -2.57 1.39
C LEU A 60 -3.96 -1.79 2.70
N SER A 61 -4.30 -2.43 3.83
CA SER A 61 -4.26 -1.74 5.13
C SER A 61 -2.84 -1.33 5.51
N GLY A 62 -1.85 -2.19 5.27
CA GLY A 62 -0.44 -1.84 5.44
C GLY A 62 -0.04 -0.62 4.62
N LEU A 63 -0.45 -0.57 3.34
CA LEU A 63 -0.20 0.57 2.46
C LEU A 63 -0.84 1.86 2.98
N VAL A 64 -2.15 1.85 3.24
CA VAL A 64 -2.89 3.05 3.66
C VAL A 64 -2.36 3.58 4.98
N LEU A 65 -2.14 2.72 5.97
CA LEU A 65 -1.65 3.13 7.29
C LEU A 65 -0.26 3.75 7.20
N ASN A 66 0.70 3.06 6.57
CA ASN A 66 2.07 3.55 6.50
C ASN A 66 2.19 4.80 5.60
N SER A 67 1.47 4.86 4.47
CA SER A 67 1.46 6.05 3.60
C SER A 67 0.88 7.26 4.31
N PHE A 68 -0.26 7.11 4.99
CA PHE A 68 -0.85 8.21 5.74
C PHE A 68 0.06 8.68 6.88
N SER A 69 0.69 7.74 7.58
CA SER A 69 1.62 8.05 8.68
C SER A 69 2.87 8.80 8.18
N LEU A 70 3.43 8.43 7.02
CA LEU A 70 4.55 9.15 6.40
C LEU A 70 4.17 10.56 5.94
N ILE A 71 3.02 10.72 5.28
CA ILE A 71 2.49 12.03 4.86
C ILE A 71 2.39 12.96 6.08
N VAL A 72 1.87 12.43 7.19
CA VAL A 72 1.77 13.15 8.46
C VAL A 72 3.14 13.54 9.04
N GLU A 73 4.16 12.69 8.90
CA GLU A 73 5.49 12.94 9.44
C GLU A 73 6.28 13.97 8.64
N TRP A 74 6.15 13.97 7.32
CA TRP A 74 6.88 14.86 6.41
C TRP A 74 6.31 16.27 6.39
N ILE A 75 5.05 16.43 6.78
CA ILE A 75 4.30 17.67 6.57
C ILE A 75 4.17 18.46 7.88
N PRO A 76 4.50 19.77 7.87
CA PRO A 76 4.31 20.62 9.04
C PRO A 76 2.81 20.77 9.37
N THR A 77 2.50 20.87 10.66
CA THR A 77 1.13 20.86 11.22
C THR A 77 0.17 21.86 10.58
N ARG A 78 0.67 22.99 10.07
CA ARG A 78 -0.12 24.06 9.47
C ARG A 78 -0.80 23.69 8.14
N VAL A 79 -0.21 22.79 7.34
CA VAL A 79 -0.71 22.40 6.00
C VAL A 79 -1.23 20.96 5.94
N ARG A 80 -1.35 20.32 7.11
CA ARG A 80 -1.71 18.90 7.25
C ARG A 80 -3.14 18.60 6.81
N THR A 81 -4.09 19.50 7.09
CA THR A 81 -5.49 19.36 6.67
C THR A 81 -5.63 19.44 5.15
N VAL A 82 -5.01 20.44 4.52
CA VAL A 82 -5.01 20.63 3.05
C VAL A 82 -4.41 19.42 2.35
N THR A 83 -3.27 18.92 2.84
CA THR A 83 -2.62 17.76 2.22
C THR A 83 -3.42 16.47 2.43
N GLY A 84 -4.08 16.31 3.58
CA GLY A 84 -5.02 15.23 3.81
C GLY A 84 -6.19 15.25 2.83
N THR A 85 -6.75 16.43 2.55
CA THR A 85 -7.84 16.58 1.56
C THR A 85 -7.35 16.26 0.15
N MET A 86 -6.16 16.75 -0.22
CA MET A 86 -5.52 16.48 -1.51
C MET A 86 -5.24 14.99 -1.72
N THR A 87 -4.82 14.28 -0.67
CA THR A 87 -4.65 12.82 -0.70
C THR A 87 -5.99 12.11 -0.93
N GLY A 88 -7.07 12.59 -0.30
CA GLY A 88 -8.43 12.11 -0.53
C GLY A 88 -8.87 12.28 -1.99
N TYR A 89 -8.64 13.46 -2.58
CA TYR A 89 -8.92 13.68 -4.01
C TYR A 89 -8.11 12.74 -4.91
N CYS A 90 -6.83 12.54 -4.61
CA CYS A 90 -5.98 11.61 -5.35
C CYS A 90 -6.52 10.18 -5.29
N TYR A 91 -7.02 9.75 -4.12
CA TYR A 91 -7.69 8.46 -3.96
C TYR A 91 -8.96 8.35 -4.81
N THR A 92 -9.82 9.38 -4.81
CA THR A 92 -11.03 9.42 -5.65
C THR A 92 -10.71 9.36 -7.13
N VAL A 93 -9.71 10.13 -7.58
CA VAL A 93 -9.25 10.11 -8.98
C VAL A 93 -8.71 8.73 -9.36
N GLY A 94 -7.95 8.09 -8.46
CA GLY A 94 -7.48 6.72 -8.66
C GLY A 94 -8.63 5.71 -8.82
N GLN A 95 -9.71 5.84 -8.04
CA GLN A 95 -10.91 5.00 -8.19
C GLN A 95 -11.63 5.25 -9.52
N LEU A 96 -11.69 6.51 -9.98
CA LEU A 96 -12.28 6.84 -11.28
C LEU A 96 -11.47 6.25 -12.45
N ILE A 97 -10.14 6.33 -12.39
CA ILE A 97 -9.25 5.70 -13.37
C ILE A 97 -9.46 4.18 -13.35
N LEU A 98 -9.54 3.57 -12.16
CA LEU A 98 -9.81 2.14 -12.03
C LEU A 98 -11.15 1.75 -12.67
N ALA A 99 -12.21 2.54 -12.46
CA ALA A 99 -13.51 2.33 -13.08
C ALA A 99 -13.45 2.44 -14.62
N ALA A 100 -12.69 3.41 -15.14
CA ALA A 100 -12.46 3.55 -16.58
C ALA A 100 -11.72 2.33 -17.16
N VAL A 101 -10.65 1.87 -16.50
CA VAL A 101 -9.91 0.66 -16.92
C VAL A 101 -10.82 -0.57 -16.86
N ALA A 102 -11.66 -0.69 -15.84
CA ALA A 102 -12.63 -1.78 -15.71
C ALA A 102 -13.68 -1.78 -16.82
N TYR A 103 -14.02 -0.61 -17.38
CA TYR A 103 -14.92 -0.51 -18.51
C TYR A 103 -14.28 -1.07 -19.80
N PHE A 104 -12.99 -0.82 -20.02
CA PHE A 104 -12.25 -1.34 -21.18
C PHE A 104 -11.88 -2.82 -21.04
N ILE A 105 -11.53 -3.27 -19.84
CA ILE A 105 -11.10 -4.65 -19.56
C ILE A 105 -12.20 -5.39 -18.79
N ARG A 106 -13.06 -6.12 -19.51
CA ARG A 106 -14.17 -6.90 -18.92
C ARG A 106 -13.74 -8.21 -18.27
N ASP A 107 -12.58 -8.74 -18.63
CA ASP A 107 -12.03 -9.94 -18.00
C ASP A 107 -11.40 -9.61 -16.63
N TRP A 108 -11.99 -10.15 -15.57
CA TRP A 108 -11.56 -9.90 -14.19
C TRP A 108 -10.10 -10.30 -13.93
N ARG A 109 -9.57 -11.31 -14.63
CA ARG A 109 -8.17 -11.75 -14.52
C ARG A 109 -7.20 -10.71 -15.06
N TRP A 110 -7.46 -10.23 -16.26
CA TRP A 110 -6.66 -9.18 -16.90
C TRP A 110 -6.76 -7.87 -16.13
N LEU A 111 -7.95 -7.51 -15.64
CA LEU A 111 -8.14 -6.34 -14.79
C LEU A 111 -7.29 -6.43 -13.52
N THR A 112 -7.33 -7.57 -12.83
CA THR A 112 -6.54 -7.78 -11.60
C THR A 112 -5.04 -7.70 -11.88
N LEU A 113 -4.56 -8.23 -13.02
CA LEU A 113 -3.15 -8.10 -13.45
C LEU A 113 -2.76 -6.65 -13.75
N THR A 114 -3.57 -5.94 -14.55
CA THR A 114 -3.32 -4.54 -14.92
C THR A 114 -3.26 -3.64 -13.69
N VAL A 115 -4.09 -3.91 -12.68
CA VAL A 115 -4.06 -3.17 -11.40
C VAL A 115 -2.87 -3.57 -10.53
N SER A 116 -2.39 -4.80 -10.61
CA SER A 116 -1.25 -5.28 -9.81
C SER A 116 0.11 -4.80 -10.35
N LEU A 117 0.23 -4.66 -11.68
CA LEU A 117 1.44 -4.21 -12.37
C LEU A 117 2.03 -2.88 -11.86
N PRO A 118 1.26 -1.78 -11.70
CA PRO A 118 1.81 -0.52 -11.21
C PRO A 118 2.38 -0.66 -9.80
N PHE A 119 1.89 -1.58 -8.96
CA PHE A 119 2.48 -1.81 -7.63
C PHE A 119 3.90 -2.38 -7.67
N TYR A 120 4.27 -3.14 -8.72
CA TYR A 120 5.67 -3.53 -8.94
C TYR A 120 6.55 -2.33 -9.28
N ALA A 121 6.05 -1.41 -10.11
CA ALA A 121 6.77 -0.19 -10.41
C ALA A 121 6.93 0.67 -9.15
N PHE A 122 5.87 0.85 -8.36
CA PHE A 122 5.95 1.57 -7.08
C PHE A 122 6.89 0.89 -6.08
N PHE A 123 6.95 -0.43 -6.05
CA PHE A 123 7.94 -1.15 -5.25
C PHE A 123 9.38 -0.79 -5.66
N LEU A 124 9.68 -0.83 -6.97
CA LEU A 124 11.00 -0.46 -7.50
C LEU A 124 11.34 1.01 -7.24
N PHE A 125 10.38 1.92 -7.45
CA PHE A 125 10.56 3.35 -7.15
C PHE A 125 10.71 3.63 -5.66
N SER A 126 10.01 2.88 -4.80
CA SER A 126 10.12 3.02 -3.34
C SER A 126 11.48 2.55 -2.80
N TRP A 127 12.24 1.74 -3.56
CA TRP A 127 13.64 1.47 -3.26
C TRP A 127 14.48 2.75 -3.30
N TRP A 128 14.16 3.66 -4.23
CA TRP A 128 14.89 4.91 -4.41
C TRP A 128 14.61 5.97 -3.33
N PHE A 129 13.46 5.86 -2.66
CA PHE A 129 13.12 6.75 -1.55
C PHE A 129 13.98 6.46 -0.32
N HIS A 130 14.71 7.47 0.17
CA HIS A 130 15.41 7.39 1.46
C HIS A 130 14.41 7.33 2.63
N GLU A 131 14.83 6.69 3.73
CA GLU A 131 14.02 6.52 4.93
C GLU A 131 13.67 7.89 5.56
N SER A 132 12.53 7.98 6.25
CA SER A 132 12.08 9.26 6.83
C SER A 132 13.11 9.79 7.83
N ALA A 133 13.64 11.00 7.58
CA ALA A 133 14.63 11.68 8.42
C ALA A 133 14.23 11.75 9.92
N ARG A 134 12.92 11.79 10.24
CA ARG A 134 12.41 11.74 11.62
C ARG A 134 12.63 10.40 12.34
N TRP A 135 12.52 9.27 11.64
CA TRP A 135 12.78 7.97 12.24
C TRP A 135 14.28 7.77 12.47
N LEU A 136 15.11 8.22 11.52
CA LEU A 136 16.56 8.24 11.67
C LEU A 136 16.99 9.13 12.85
N ALA A 137 16.36 10.30 13.01
CA ALA A 137 16.57 11.18 14.16
C ALA A 137 16.12 10.56 15.49
N LEU A 138 14.97 9.87 15.53
CA LEU A 138 14.46 9.18 16.73
C LEU A 138 15.29 7.94 17.12
N LYS A 139 15.96 7.29 16.16
CA LYS A 139 16.87 6.16 16.42
C LYS A 139 18.32 6.55 16.72
N ASN A 140 18.60 7.84 16.88
CA ASN A 140 19.94 8.35 17.16
C ASN A 140 20.97 7.95 16.07
N LYS A 141 20.51 7.75 14.83
CA LYS A 141 21.36 7.57 13.65
C LYS A 141 21.49 8.90 12.90
N SER A 142 22.08 9.88 13.58
CA SER A 142 22.26 11.24 13.07
C SER A 142 23.24 11.36 11.89
N GLU A 143 23.96 10.31 11.53
CA GLU A 143 24.91 10.30 10.41
C GLU A 143 24.28 9.98 9.05
N GLU A 144 23.06 9.42 9.01
CA GLU A 144 22.32 9.10 7.77
C GLU A 144 21.19 10.12 7.44
N ALA A 145 21.12 11.23 8.19
CA ALA A 145 20.06 12.25 8.08
C ALA A 145 20.32 13.29 6.98
#